data_AF-A0AAX3DXJ1-F1
#
_entry.id   AF-A0AAX3DXJ1-F1
#
_cell.length_a   1.000
_cell.length_b   1.000
_cell.length_c   1.000
_cell.angle_alpha   90.00
_cell.angle_beta   90.00
_cell.angle_gamma   90.00
#
_symmetry.space_group_name_H-M   'P 1'
#
loop_
_entity.id
_entity.type
_entity.pdbx_description
1 polymer ?
#
loop_
_entity_poly.entity_id
_entity_poly.type
_entity_poly.pdbx_seq_one_letter_code
_entity_poly.pdbx_strand_id
1 'polypeptide(L)'
;MNINAAPQILGGSSQGITPGYMSGFGNSFETEALPGALPVGRNSPQRCAYGLYAEQLSGSPFTAPRGANERSWLYRIRPSVKHSGRFAKADMGLWRSAPCFEHDLPIAQLRWDPPPMPQDKLTFLQGVRTMTTAGDVNTQAGMATHLYLITQSMVDQHFYNADGEMMFVPQQGSLRLVTEFGVISIEPAEIAVIPRGVKFRVELVDGPARGYLCENYGGAFTLPERGPIGANCLANSRDFLTPVAAYEDKDTPTELYVKWGGSLYVTKLPHSPIDVVAWHGNYAPYKYDLRTYSPVGAIGFDHPDPSIFTVLTSPSETPGTANIDFVIFPERWMVAENTFRPPWYHMNIMSEFMGLIYGVYDAKPQGFVPGGASLHNMMLPHGPDREAFDHASNGELKPVKLTGTMAFMFETRYPQRVTEYAATSGLLQDDYADCWNGLEKRFDPNRP
;
A
#
# COMPACT_ATOMS: atom_id res chain seq x y z
N MET A 1 26.83 17.93 -7.93
CA MET A 1 27.87 17.18 -7.20
C MET A 1 27.16 16.07 -6.43
N ASN A 2 27.14 14.87 -7.00
CA ASN A 2 26.47 13.70 -6.42
C ASN A 2 27.32 13.21 -5.25
N ILE A 3 26.91 13.51 -4.03
CA ILE A 3 27.50 12.92 -2.85
C ILE A 3 26.89 11.51 -2.74
N ASN A 4 27.68 10.49 -3.07
CA ASN A 4 27.42 9.12 -2.65
C ASN A 4 27.40 9.09 -1.12
N ALA A 5 26.22 9.26 -0.54
CA ALA A 5 25.98 9.22 0.90
C ALA A 5 25.11 8.00 1.27
N ALA A 6 25.36 6.84 0.65
CA ALA A 6 24.83 5.60 1.19
C ALA A 6 25.74 5.20 2.37
N PRO A 7 25.30 5.31 3.64
CA PRO A 7 26.08 4.78 4.75
C PRO A 7 26.30 3.27 4.57
N GLN A 8 27.45 2.79 5.05
CA GLN A 8 27.77 1.36 5.08
C GLN A 8 26.75 0.66 5.99
N ILE A 9 25.75 0.00 5.40
CA ILE A 9 24.85 -0.91 6.12
C ILE A 9 25.70 -2.10 6.56
N LEU A 10 25.86 -2.27 7.87
CA LEU A 10 26.65 -3.35 8.45
C LEU A 10 25.75 -4.55 8.72
N GLY A 11 25.99 -5.65 8.00
CA GLY A 11 25.35 -6.94 8.23
C GLY A 11 24.16 -7.23 7.30
N GLY A 12 24.24 -8.37 6.62
CA GLY A 12 23.13 -9.05 5.96
C GLY A 12 23.40 -10.55 6.05
N SER A 13 22.64 -11.27 6.87
CA SER A 13 22.76 -12.73 6.93
C SER A 13 22.17 -13.35 5.65
N SER A 14 22.88 -14.32 5.08
CA SER A 14 22.65 -14.88 3.74
C SER A 14 21.74 -16.12 3.71
N GLN A 15 21.05 -16.44 4.81
CA GLN A 15 20.30 -17.69 4.92
C GLN A 15 18.83 -17.50 4.57
N GLY A 16 18.55 -17.40 3.26
CA GLY A 16 17.21 -17.39 2.68
C GLY A 16 17.28 -17.63 1.17
N ILE A 17 16.19 -18.13 0.57
CA ILE A 17 16.10 -18.32 -0.89
C ILE A 17 16.26 -16.98 -1.62
N THR A 18 15.69 -15.92 -1.04
CA THR A 18 15.86 -14.54 -1.51
C THR A 18 16.86 -13.83 -0.59
N PRO A 19 18.05 -13.45 -1.09
CA PRO A 19 19.06 -12.79 -0.28
C PRO A 19 18.52 -11.53 0.41
N GLY A 20 18.77 -11.41 1.72
CA GLY A 20 18.33 -10.27 2.53
C GLY A 20 16.86 -10.32 2.98
N TYR A 21 16.13 -11.40 2.69
CA TYR A 21 14.73 -11.56 3.10
C TYR A 21 14.44 -12.93 3.70
N MET A 22 13.41 -12.95 4.54
CA MET A 22 12.75 -14.14 5.08
C MET A 22 11.34 -14.23 4.49
N SER A 23 10.91 -15.43 4.08
CA SER A 23 9.62 -15.65 3.43
C SER A 23 8.54 -16.12 4.39
N GLY A 24 7.30 -15.71 4.17
CA GLY A 24 6.11 -16.26 4.83
C GLY A 24 5.29 -15.20 5.58
N PHE A 25 4.14 -14.84 5.01
CA PHE A 25 3.21 -13.90 5.62
C PHE A 25 2.77 -14.35 7.02
N GLY A 26 2.86 -13.45 8.01
CA GLY A 26 2.43 -13.69 9.39
C GLY A 26 3.33 -14.62 10.22
N ASN A 27 4.47 -15.06 9.68
CA ASN A 27 5.43 -15.87 10.44
C ASN A 27 5.95 -15.13 11.67
N SER A 28 6.35 -15.90 12.69
CA SER A 28 7.22 -15.40 13.75
C SER A 28 8.68 -15.58 13.29
N PHE A 29 9.28 -14.51 12.80
CA PHE A 29 10.65 -14.47 12.32
C PHE A 29 11.66 -14.29 13.47
N GLU A 30 12.90 -14.71 13.22
CA GLU A 30 14.08 -14.47 14.05
C GLU A 30 15.24 -14.09 13.14
N THR A 31 15.86 -12.93 13.38
CA THR A 31 17.00 -12.47 12.58
C THR A 31 17.95 -11.61 13.41
N GLU A 32 19.24 -11.73 13.11
CA GLU A 32 20.31 -10.99 13.77
C GLU A 32 21.37 -10.56 12.76
N ALA A 33 21.83 -9.32 12.87
CA ALA A 33 22.94 -8.79 12.09
C ALA A 33 24.31 -9.18 12.69
N LEU A 34 24.35 -9.46 14.00
CA LEU A 34 25.53 -9.94 14.72
C LEU A 34 25.23 -11.30 15.37
N PRO A 35 26.13 -12.31 15.25
CA PRO A 35 25.89 -13.65 15.79
C PRO A 35 25.63 -13.68 17.31
N GLY A 36 24.51 -14.28 17.73
CA GLY A 36 24.14 -14.38 19.15
C GLY A 36 23.61 -13.08 19.76
N ALA A 37 23.18 -12.13 18.93
CA ALA A 37 22.52 -10.91 19.41
C ALA A 37 21.11 -11.21 19.94
N LEU A 38 20.41 -12.22 19.39
CA LEU A 38 19.15 -12.69 19.93
C LEU A 38 19.36 -13.48 21.24
N PRO A 39 18.68 -13.12 22.35
CA PRO A 39 18.70 -13.92 23.55
C PRO A 39 17.98 -15.26 23.36
N VAL A 40 18.59 -16.34 23.82
CA VAL A 40 18.01 -17.68 23.70
C VAL A 40 17.09 -17.99 24.90
N GLY A 41 15.86 -18.40 24.61
CA GLY A 41 14.90 -18.91 25.59
C GLY A 41 14.25 -17.85 26.51
N ARG A 42 14.41 -16.55 26.22
CA ARG A 42 13.79 -15.43 26.95
C ARG A 42 13.81 -14.16 26.11
N ASN A 43 12.89 -13.23 26.37
CA ASN A 43 12.86 -11.94 25.66
C ASN A 43 13.58 -10.81 26.41
N SER A 44 13.64 -10.89 27.75
CA SER A 44 14.13 -9.79 28.60
C SER A 44 15.25 -10.29 29.53
N PRO A 45 16.44 -10.60 29.00
CA PRO A 45 17.59 -10.96 29.84
C PRO A 45 17.99 -9.77 30.72
N GLN A 46 18.56 -10.05 31.90
CA GLN A 46 19.12 -9.00 32.76
C GLN A 46 20.25 -8.21 32.05
N ARG A 47 20.98 -8.88 31.15
CA ARG A 47 22.02 -8.30 30.31
C ARG A 47 21.83 -8.86 28.90
N CYS A 48 21.40 -8.03 27.96
CA CYS A 48 21.35 -8.44 26.56
C CYS A 48 22.77 -8.64 26.02
N ALA A 49 22.90 -9.49 25.01
CA ALA A 49 24.13 -9.58 24.23
C ALA A 49 24.52 -8.20 23.69
N TYR A 50 25.82 -7.96 23.54
CA TYR A 50 26.38 -6.69 23.05
C TYR A 50 25.98 -5.43 23.83
N GLY A 51 25.37 -5.56 25.02
CA GLY A 51 24.88 -4.41 25.79
C GLY A 51 23.64 -3.74 25.18
N LEU A 52 22.92 -4.45 24.32
CA LEU A 52 21.70 -3.95 23.67
C LEU A 52 20.56 -3.73 24.67
N TYR A 53 19.57 -2.96 24.25
CA TYR A 53 18.30 -2.79 24.95
C TYR A 53 17.24 -3.67 24.30
N ALA A 54 16.53 -4.45 25.11
CA ALA A 54 15.34 -5.18 24.67
C ALA A 54 14.14 -4.22 24.70
N GLU A 55 13.43 -4.13 23.58
CA GLU A 55 12.24 -3.30 23.40
C GLU A 55 11.16 -4.10 22.69
N GLN A 56 9.90 -3.95 23.11
CA GLN A 56 8.78 -4.58 22.42
C GLN A 56 7.97 -3.54 21.66
N LEU A 57 7.77 -3.77 20.36
CA LEU A 57 6.77 -3.09 19.55
C LEU A 57 5.52 -3.96 19.50
N SER A 58 4.41 -3.48 20.05
CA SER A 58 3.13 -4.18 20.06
C SER A 58 2.23 -3.61 18.96
N GLY A 59 1.92 -4.41 17.95
CA GLY A 59 1.02 -4.05 16.84
C GLY A 59 -0.46 -4.28 17.18
N SER A 60 -0.73 -5.11 18.18
CA SER A 60 -2.07 -5.46 18.67
C SER A 60 -2.19 -5.30 20.19
N PRO A 61 -3.43 -5.24 20.74
CA PRO A 61 -3.63 -5.36 22.18
C PRO A 61 -3.07 -6.69 22.72
N PHE A 62 -2.53 -6.68 23.94
CA PHE A 62 -1.91 -7.88 24.54
C PHE A 62 -2.82 -9.11 24.60
N THR A 63 -4.13 -8.90 24.71
CA THR A 63 -5.16 -9.96 24.79
C THR A 63 -5.76 -10.34 23.44
N ALA A 64 -5.22 -9.82 22.33
CA ALA A 64 -5.64 -10.24 21.00
C ALA A 64 -5.52 -11.76 20.87
N PRO A 65 -6.50 -12.44 20.22
CA PRO A 65 -6.43 -13.87 19.96
C PRO A 65 -5.10 -14.23 19.30
N ARG A 66 -4.55 -15.42 19.60
CA ARG A 66 -3.20 -15.81 19.15
C ARG A 66 -2.96 -15.60 17.64
N GLY A 67 -3.96 -15.90 16.80
CA GLY A 67 -3.86 -15.75 15.34
C GLY A 67 -3.85 -14.29 14.84
N ALA A 68 -4.26 -13.34 15.69
CA ALA A 68 -4.29 -11.90 15.42
C ALA A 68 -3.38 -11.10 16.37
N ASN A 69 -2.56 -11.79 17.18
CA ASN A 69 -1.66 -11.14 18.13
C ASN A 69 -0.35 -10.80 17.43
N GLU A 70 -0.12 -9.52 17.23
CA GLU A 70 1.01 -8.95 16.51
C GLU A 70 1.98 -8.24 17.45
N ARG A 71 3.23 -8.68 17.47
CA ARG A 71 4.31 -8.09 18.27
C ARG A 71 5.70 -8.51 17.81
N SER A 72 6.65 -7.59 17.95
CA SER A 72 8.08 -7.84 17.73
C SER A 72 8.93 -7.35 18.88
N TRP A 73 9.95 -8.13 19.22
CA TRP A 73 11.01 -7.77 20.14
C TRP A 73 12.22 -7.30 19.34
N LEU A 74 12.73 -6.13 19.71
CA LEU A 74 13.85 -5.45 19.08
C LEU A 74 15.01 -5.39 20.09
N TYR A 75 16.20 -5.77 19.66
CA TYR A 75 17.43 -5.65 20.43
C TYR A 75 18.29 -4.57 19.77
N ARG A 76 18.27 -3.38 20.36
CA ARG A 76 18.74 -2.14 19.75
C ARG A 76 19.81 -1.43 20.57
N ILE A 77 20.59 -0.58 19.91
CA ILE A 77 21.73 0.13 20.54
C ILE A 77 21.22 1.14 21.58
N ARG A 78 20.17 1.90 21.27
CA ARG A 78 19.54 2.89 22.17
C ARG A 78 18.02 2.65 22.17
N PRO A 79 17.34 2.66 23.33
CA PRO A 79 15.89 2.41 23.38
C PRO A 79 15.11 3.57 22.73
N SER A 80 13.92 3.32 22.19
CA SER A 80 13.08 4.33 21.51
C SER A 80 12.64 5.49 22.38
N VAL A 81 12.67 5.35 23.71
CA VAL A 81 12.51 6.50 24.62
C VAL A 81 13.62 7.55 24.46
N LYS A 82 14.77 7.17 23.87
CA LYS A 82 15.84 8.07 23.42
C LYS A 82 15.73 8.45 21.94
N HIS A 83 14.78 7.87 21.20
CA HIS A 83 14.29 8.32 19.88
C HIS A 83 13.08 9.26 20.02
N SER A 84 12.92 9.86 21.20
CA SER A 84 11.87 10.82 21.50
C SER A 84 12.51 12.05 22.14
N GLY A 85 11.90 13.20 21.91
CA GLY A 85 12.40 14.48 22.38
C GLY A 85 11.28 15.50 22.56
N ARG A 86 11.63 16.78 22.51
CA ARG A 86 10.62 17.84 22.42
C ARG A 86 10.15 17.90 20.97
N PHE A 87 8.87 17.59 20.75
CA PHE A 87 8.26 17.68 19.44
C PHE A 87 7.80 19.12 19.17
N ALA A 88 8.01 19.57 17.93
CA ALA A 88 7.38 20.75 17.36
C ALA A 88 6.40 20.30 16.27
N LYS A 89 5.34 21.08 16.04
CA LYS A 89 4.47 20.85 14.89
C LYS A 89 5.27 21.11 13.61
N ALA A 90 5.22 20.16 12.69
CA ALA A 90 5.80 20.28 11.36
C ALA A 90 4.72 20.73 10.36
N ASP A 91 5.16 21.33 9.26
CA ASP A 91 4.27 21.56 8.13
C ASP A 91 3.80 20.22 7.55
N MET A 92 2.49 20.09 7.40
CA MET A 92 1.86 18.90 6.85
C MET A 92 1.75 18.94 5.33
N GLY A 93 1.98 20.10 4.69
CA GLY A 93 1.81 20.26 3.25
C GLY A 93 0.46 19.72 2.76
N LEU A 94 0.49 18.67 1.93
CA LEU A 94 -0.68 18.03 1.32
C LEU A 94 -1.06 16.68 1.95
N TRP A 95 -0.53 16.37 3.14
CA TRP A 95 -1.03 15.27 3.96
C TRP A 95 -2.38 15.64 4.56
N ARG A 96 -3.35 14.73 4.45
CA ARG A 96 -4.67 14.80 5.08
C ARG A 96 -5.02 13.45 5.66
N SER A 97 -5.89 13.46 6.66
CA SER A 97 -6.49 12.25 7.23
C SER A 97 -7.98 12.41 7.33
N ALA A 98 -8.68 11.28 7.42
CA ALA A 98 -10.11 11.30 7.63
C ALA A 98 -10.43 11.70 9.09
N PRO A 99 -11.52 12.45 9.35
CA PRO A 99 -12.40 13.06 8.35
C PRO A 99 -11.76 14.32 7.73
N CYS A 100 -11.96 14.53 6.43
CA CYS A 100 -11.53 15.74 5.72
C CYS A 100 -12.72 16.33 4.94
N PHE A 101 -13.03 17.60 5.19
CA PHE A 101 -14.16 18.33 4.58
C PHE A 101 -13.71 19.64 3.93
N GLU A 102 -12.50 19.66 3.36
CA GLU A 102 -11.91 20.88 2.80
C GLU A 102 -12.55 21.33 1.49
N HIS A 103 -13.20 20.42 0.76
CA HIS A 103 -13.82 20.72 -0.53
C HIS A 103 -15.19 20.03 -0.67
N ASP A 104 -16.12 20.72 -1.31
CA ASP A 104 -17.49 20.25 -1.57
C ASP A 104 -17.69 20.01 -3.08
N LEU A 105 -16.90 19.10 -3.64
CA LEU A 105 -17.03 18.74 -5.06
C LEU A 105 -18.34 17.97 -5.24
N PRO A 106 -19.18 18.30 -6.23
CA PRO A 106 -20.39 17.54 -6.51
C PRO A 106 -20.09 16.05 -6.70
N ILE A 107 -21.03 15.20 -6.27
CA ILE A 107 -20.91 13.76 -6.48
C ILE A 107 -20.88 13.44 -7.98
N ALA A 108 -19.91 12.65 -8.40
CA ALA A 108 -19.75 12.16 -9.77
C ALA A 108 -18.78 10.97 -9.78
N GLN A 109 -18.73 10.26 -10.91
CA GLN A 109 -17.57 9.43 -11.23
C GLN A 109 -16.40 10.37 -11.53
N LEU A 110 -15.26 10.17 -10.88
CA LEU A 110 -14.11 11.07 -11.02
C LEU A 110 -12.92 10.30 -11.60
N ARG A 111 -12.12 10.99 -12.42
CA ARG A 111 -10.89 10.43 -12.99
C ARG A 111 -9.82 11.53 -13.08
N TRP A 112 -8.59 11.15 -12.74
CA TRP A 112 -7.44 12.04 -12.72
C TRP A 112 -6.35 11.52 -13.64
N ASP A 113 -5.76 12.44 -14.40
CA ASP A 113 -4.51 12.23 -15.11
C ASP A 113 -3.33 12.05 -14.14
N PRO A 114 -2.26 11.34 -14.55
CA PRO A 114 -1.06 11.20 -13.73
C PRO A 114 -0.42 12.57 -13.47
N PRO A 115 -0.12 12.93 -12.20
CA PRO A 115 0.63 14.15 -11.94
C PRO A 115 2.02 14.07 -12.59
N PRO A 116 2.50 15.14 -13.26
CA PRO A 116 3.86 15.18 -13.76
C PRO A 116 4.87 15.10 -12.61
N MET A 117 6.05 14.54 -12.87
CA MET A 117 7.12 14.55 -11.88
C MET A 117 7.56 16.01 -11.64
N PRO A 118 7.52 16.50 -10.39
CA PRO A 118 7.90 17.88 -10.10
C PRO A 118 9.40 18.10 -10.30
N GLN A 119 9.79 19.35 -10.56
CA GLN A 119 11.20 19.76 -10.60
C GLN A 119 11.73 20.11 -9.20
N ASP A 120 10.83 20.39 -8.25
CA ASP A 120 11.18 20.66 -6.86
C ASP A 120 11.84 19.45 -6.22
N LYS A 121 12.66 19.71 -5.22
CA LYS A 121 13.32 18.69 -4.41
C LYS A 121 12.40 18.26 -3.26
N LEU A 122 11.76 17.12 -3.42
CA LEU A 122 10.77 16.57 -2.50
C LEU A 122 11.25 15.22 -1.97
N THR A 123 11.42 15.12 -0.66
CA THR A 123 11.52 13.82 0.00
C THR A 123 10.13 13.18 0.10
N PHE A 124 10.03 11.95 0.61
CA PHE A 124 8.73 11.32 0.91
C PHE A 124 7.80 12.23 1.73
N LEU A 125 8.35 12.95 2.72
CA LEU A 125 7.54 13.80 3.60
C LEU A 125 6.87 14.96 2.85
N GLN A 126 7.57 15.61 1.92
CA GLN A 126 7.01 16.71 1.13
C GLN A 126 6.29 16.23 -0.15
N GLY A 127 6.63 15.03 -0.63
CA GLY A 127 6.17 14.48 -1.90
C GLY A 127 4.79 13.83 -1.85
N VAL A 128 4.25 13.57 -0.66
CA VAL A 128 2.93 12.95 -0.50
C VAL A 128 1.81 13.98 -0.66
N ARG A 129 0.82 13.61 -1.46
CA ARG A 129 -0.39 14.40 -1.75
C ARG A 129 -1.61 13.51 -1.56
N THR A 130 -2.46 13.88 -0.61
CA THR A 130 -3.66 13.08 -0.30
C THR A 130 -4.72 13.33 -1.34
N MET A 131 -5.24 12.26 -1.96
CA MET A 131 -6.28 12.33 -2.97
C MET A 131 -7.67 12.26 -2.33
N THR A 132 -7.86 11.24 -1.48
CA THR A 132 -9.13 10.98 -0.82
C THR A 132 -8.93 10.55 0.62
N THR A 133 -9.92 10.80 1.47
CA THR A 133 -9.98 10.29 2.84
C THR A 133 -11.33 9.65 3.12
N ALA A 134 -11.37 8.62 3.95
CA ALA A 134 -12.58 7.88 4.29
C ALA A 134 -12.52 7.41 5.75
N GLY A 135 -13.63 7.52 6.49
CA GLY A 135 -13.69 7.16 7.91
C GLY A 135 -13.21 8.27 8.86
N ASP A 136 -12.54 7.89 9.95
CA ASP A 136 -12.04 8.80 10.98
C ASP A 136 -10.80 8.19 11.68
N VAL A 137 -9.67 8.89 11.53
CA VAL A 137 -8.36 8.51 12.09
C VAL A 137 -8.39 8.39 13.61
N ASN A 138 -9.19 9.20 14.31
CA ASN A 138 -9.26 9.18 15.78
C ASN A 138 -10.03 7.97 16.30
N THR A 139 -10.92 7.42 15.47
CA THR A 139 -11.63 6.17 15.76
C THR A 139 -10.92 4.94 15.21
N GLN A 140 -9.77 5.13 14.53
CA GLN A 140 -9.01 4.06 13.88
C GLN A 140 -9.87 3.26 12.91
N ALA A 141 -10.61 3.95 12.04
CA ALA A 141 -11.46 3.35 11.03
C ALA A 141 -11.33 4.08 9.69
N GLY A 142 -11.33 3.34 8.60
CA GLY A 142 -11.18 3.86 7.25
C GLY A 142 -9.73 3.95 6.78
N MET A 143 -9.49 4.90 5.88
CA MET A 143 -8.22 5.07 5.20
C MET A 143 -8.02 6.47 4.61
N ALA A 144 -6.81 6.77 4.17
CA ALA A 144 -6.55 7.78 3.15
C ALA A 144 -5.80 7.17 1.97
N THR A 145 -6.11 7.68 0.78
CA THR A 145 -5.35 7.38 -0.44
C THR A 145 -4.49 8.57 -0.79
N HIS A 146 -3.21 8.33 -1.02
CA HIS A 146 -2.28 9.36 -1.45
C HIS A 146 -1.57 8.98 -2.75
N LEU A 147 -1.10 9.99 -3.46
CA LEU A 147 -0.02 9.86 -4.43
C LEU A 147 1.27 10.34 -3.78
N TYR A 148 2.39 9.69 -4.06
CA TYR A 148 3.71 10.21 -3.71
C TYR A 148 4.49 10.59 -4.95
N LEU A 149 5.25 11.68 -4.86
CA LEU A 149 6.13 12.21 -5.89
C LEU A 149 7.46 12.57 -5.23
N ILE A 150 8.44 11.66 -5.32
CA ILE A 150 9.70 11.74 -4.58
C ILE A 150 10.82 12.01 -5.58
N THR A 151 11.50 13.14 -5.43
CA THR A 151 12.59 13.57 -6.31
C THR A 151 13.92 13.67 -5.55
N GLN A 152 13.91 13.48 -4.23
CA GLN A 152 15.11 13.42 -3.39
C GLN A 152 14.96 12.34 -2.30
N SER A 153 16.03 11.59 -2.04
CA SER A 153 16.08 10.67 -0.90
C SER A 153 15.99 11.43 0.43
N MET A 154 15.37 10.81 1.43
CA MET A 154 15.50 11.25 2.82
C MET A 154 16.94 11.04 3.28
N VAL A 155 17.60 12.08 3.80
CA VAL A 155 18.97 12.03 4.35
C VAL A 155 18.93 12.58 5.75
N ASP A 156 19.35 11.77 6.73
CA ASP A 156 19.26 12.08 8.16
C ASP A 156 17.86 12.59 8.55
N GLN A 157 16.84 12.03 7.89
CA GLN A 157 15.42 12.21 8.18
C GLN A 157 14.78 10.84 8.24
N HIS A 158 13.93 10.63 9.23
CA HIS A 158 13.18 9.41 9.44
C HIS A 158 11.73 9.74 9.73
N PHE A 159 10.85 8.78 9.51
CA PHE A 159 9.42 8.92 9.68
C PHE A 159 8.84 7.67 10.32
N TYR A 160 7.84 7.84 11.19
CA TYR A 160 6.88 6.78 11.46
C TYR A 160 5.46 7.34 11.49
N ASN A 161 4.52 6.49 11.11
CA ASN A 161 3.10 6.81 11.17
C ASN A 161 2.48 6.15 12.39
N ALA A 162 1.98 6.96 13.32
CA ALA A 162 1.26 6.46 14.50
C ALA A 162 -0.24 6.27 14.23
N ASP A 163 -0.75 6.82 13.13
CA ASP A 163 -2.18 6.81 12.78
C ASP A 163 -2.58 5.55 12.01
N GLY A 164 -1.67 4.99 11.20
CA GLY A 164 -2.01 3.90 10.31
C GLY A 164 -0.82 3.10 9.80
N GLU A 165 -1.13 1.90 9.32
CA GLU A 165 -0.24 1.11 8.48
C GLU A 165 -0.19 1.72 7.07
N MET A 166 0.93 1.57 6.37
CA MET A 166 1.14 2.18 5.05
C MET A 166 1.50 1.15 4.00
N MET A 167 0.66 1.03 2.97
CA MET A 167 0.94 0.21 1.79
C MET A 167 1.43 1.09 0.63
N PHE A 168 2.67 0.87 0.22
CA PHE A 168 3.30 1.46 -0.95
C PHE A 168 3.00 0.64 -2.21
N VAL A 169 2.56 1.31 -3.26
CA VAL A 169 2.32 0.73 -4.59
C VAL A 169 3.09 1.58 -5.63
N PRO A 170 4.36 1.25 -5.94
CA PRO A 170 5.16 1.97 -6.92
C PRO A 170 4.61 1.86 -8.34
N GLN A 171 4.63 2.97 -9.06
CA GLN A 171 4.17 3.07 -10.44
C GLN A 171 5.34 3.40 -11.38
N GLN A 172 6.18 4.35 -10.98
CA GLN A 172 7.39 4.76 -11.70
C GLN A 172 8.54 4.88 -10.71
N GLY A 173 9.70 4.33 -11.06
CA GLY A 173 10.92 4.39 -10.24
C GLY A 173 10.88 3.44 -9.03
N SER A 174 12.04 2.89 -8.70
CA SER A 174 12.21 1.98 -7.57
C SER A 174 12.55 2.74 -6.29
N LEU A 175 12.06 2.24 -5.17
CA LEU A 175 12.32 2.78 -3.83
C LEU A 175 13.12 1.81 -2.99
N ARG A 176 13.94 2.35 -2.09
CA ARG A 176 14.51 1.62 -0.97
C ARG A 176 13.93 2.17 0.33
N LEU A 177 13.23 1.33 1.07
CA LEU A 177 12.67 1.60 2.38
C LEU A 177 13.62 1.06 3.44
N VAL A 178 14.33 1.95 4.13
CA VAL A 178 15.26 1.58 5.21
C VAL A 178 14.48 1.66 6.52
N THR A 179 14.22 0.52 7.15
CA THR A 179 13.34 0.39 8.34
C THR A 179 14.12 -0.07 9.56
N GLU A 180 13.53 0.07 10.76
CA GLU A 180 14.07 -0.54 11.99
C GLU A 180 14.19 -2.07 11.93
N PHE A 181 13.58 -2.74 10.95
CA PHE A 181 13.62 -4.20 10.81
C PHE A 181 14.61 -4.66 9.74
N GLY A 182 15.19 -3.74 8.98
CA GLY A 182 16.02 -4.02 7.82
C GLY A 182 15.61 -3.22 6.59
N VAL A 183 16.16 -3.58 5.43
CA VAL A 183 16.00 -2.82 4.19
C VAL A 183 15.13 -3.55 3.19
N ILE A 184 14.11 -2.87 2.68
CA ILE A 184 13.22 -3.36 1.63
C ILE A 184 13.46 -2.54 0.37
N SER A 185 13.72 -3.19 -0.75
CA SER A 185 13.70 -2.57 -2.08
C SER A 185 12.43 -2.96 -2.80
N ILE A 186 11.74 -2.00 -3.42
CA ILE A 186 10.54 -2.23 -4.22
C ILE A 186 10.62 -1.54 -5.57
N GLU A 187 10.11 -2.21 -6.60
CA GLU A 187 9.93 -1.69 -7.95
C GLU A 187 8.44 -1.70 -8.36
N PRO A 188 8.05 -1.05 -9.47
CA PRO A 188 6.69 -1.20 -10.01
C PRO A 188 6.32 -2.68 -10.21
N ALA A 189 5.08 -3.02 -9.88
CA ALA A 189 4.55 -4.39 -9.75
C ALA A 189 4.88 -5.11 -8.42
N GLU A 190 5.62 -4.49 -7.51
CA GLU A 190 5.73 -4.95 -6.13
C GLU A 190 4.96 -4.00 -5.20
N ILE A 191 4.55 -4.50 -4.04
CA ILE A 191 4.04 -3.66 -2.94
C ILE A 191 4.93 -3.81 -1.72
N ALA A 192 4.92 -2.82 -0.83
CA ALA A 192 5.44 -2.98 0.52
C ALA A 192 4.47 -2.43 1.54
N VAL A 193 4.41 -3.06 2.70
CA VAL A 193 3.61 -2.61 3.83
C VAL A 193 4.53 -2.30 5.01
N ILE A 194 4.39 -1.09 5.53
CA ILE A 194 5.09 -0.60 6.72
C ILE A 194 4.08 -0.51 7.87
N PRO A 195 4.20 -1.36 8.90
CA PRO A 195 3.26 -1.37 10.01
C PRO A 195 3.27 -0.04 10.79
N ARG A 196 2.13 0.26 11.44
CA ARG A 196 1.99 1.43 12.32
C ARG A 196 3.12 1.45 13.37
N GLY A 197 3.74 2.61 13.54
CA GLY A 197 4.79 2.84 14.53
C GLY A 197 6.21 2.42 14.12
N VAL A 198 6.37 1.70 13.00
CA VAL A 198 7.71 1.34 12.49
C VAL A 198 8.39 2.56 11.91
N LYS A 199 9.61 2.88 12.38
CA LYS A 199 10.40 3.97 11.82
C LYS A 199 11.10 3.51 10.55
N PHE A 200 11.09 4.38 9.56
CA PHE A 200 11.77 4.16 8.30
C PHE A 200 12.18 5.47 7.65
N ARG A 201 12.95 5.37 6.58
CA ARG A 201 13.18 6.44 5.62
C ARG A 201 13.09 5.90 4.21
N VAL A 202 12.80 6.79 3.26
CA VAL A 202 12.65 6.47 1.85
C VAL A 202 13.84 7.01 1.06
N GLU A 203 14.52 6.12 0.34
CA GLU A 203 15.61 6.44 -0.56
C GLU A 203 15.21 6.13 -2.00
N LEU A 204 15.63 6.98 -2.93
CA LEU A 204 15.55 6.74 -4.37
C LEU A 204 16.70 5.81 -4.79
N VAL A 205 16.42 4.86 -5.69
CA VAL A 205 17.43 3.94 -6.22
C VAL A 205 18.07 4.54 -7.49
N ASP A 206 17.27 4.75 -8.54
CA ASP A 206 17.78 5.12 -9.87
C ASP A 206 17.23 6.46 -10.40
N GLY A 207 16.49 7.20 -9.57
CA GLY A 207 15.91 8.50 -9.95
C GLY A 207 14.59 8.78 -9.24
N PRO A 208 13.87 9.84 -9.64
CA PRO A 208 12.59 10.19 -9.06
C PRO A 208 11.55 9.06 -9.14
N ALA A 209 10.71 8.95 -8.12
CA ALA A 209 9.71 7.90 -8.00
C ALA A 209 8.30 8.48 -7.81
N ARG A 210 7.32 7.84 -8.45
CA ARG A 210 5.88 8.11 -8.32
C ARG A 210 5.14 6.83 -8.02
N GLY A 211 4.12 6.90 -7.18
CA GLY A 211 3.24 5.78 -6.89
C GLY A 211 2.10 6.17 -5.98
N TYR A 212 1.40 5.15 -5.52
CA TYR A 212 0.24 5.28 -4.65
C TYR A 212 0.59 4.82 -3.24
N LEU A 213 -0.11 5.38 -2.26
CA LEU A 213 0.04 5.05 -0.85
C LEU A 213 -1.34 4.88 -0.24
N CYS A 214 -1.63 3.72 0.32
CA CYS A 214 -2.81 3.53 1.17
C CYS A 214 -2.38 3.65 2.63
N GLU A 215 -2.96 4.63 3.34
CA GLU A 215 -2.84 4.78 4.79
C GLU A 215 -4.06 4.12 5.45
N ASN A 216 -3.86 2.97 6.09
CA ASN A 216 -4.91 2.18 6.74
C ASN A 216 -5.02 2.52 8.23
N TYR A 217 -6.16 3.08 8.66
CA TYR A 217 -6.42 3.42 10.06
C TYR A 217 -6.94 2.22 10.87
N GLY A 218 -7.50 1.22 10.21
CA GLY A 218 -8.22 0.10 10.80
C GLY A 218 -7.34 -1.06 11.25
N GLY A 219 -7.92 -2.28 11.19
CA GLY A 219 -7.17 -3.51 11.44
C GLY A 219 -6.05 -3.70 10.42
N ALA A 220 -4.94 -4.32 10.83
CA ALA A 220 -3.81 -4.60 9.95
C ALA A 220 -4.24 -5.37 8.69
N PHE A 221 -3.54 -5.14 7.58
CA PHE A 221 -3.74 -5.93 6.38
C PHE A 221 -3.42 -7.41 6.65
N THR A 222 -4.33 -8.30 6.26
CA THR A 222 -4.19 -9.76 6.31
C THR A 222 -4.53 -10.37 4.95
N LEU A 223 -4.19 -11.65 4.76
CA LEU A 223 -4.66 -12.41 3.61
C LEU A 223 -6.19 -12.62 3.70
N PRO A 224 -6.91 -12.58 2.57
CA PRO A 224 -8.35 -12.83 2.57
C PRO A 224 -8.67 -14.27 2.94
N GLU A 225 -9.83 -14.47 3.56
CA GLU A 225 -10.43 -15.80 3.67
C GLU A 225 -10.69 -16.35 2.26
N ARG A 226 -10.16 -17.55 1.97
CA ARG A 226 -10.20 -18.14 0.63
C ARG A 226 -11.51 -18.86 0.32
N GLY A 227 -12.30 -19.18 1.35
CA GLY A 227 -13.56 -19.91 1.20
C GLY A 227 -13.40 -21.17 0.33
N PRO A 228 -14.25 -21.39 -0.69
CA PRO A 228 -14.18 -22.55 -1.58
C PRO A 228 -12.89 -22.70 -2.41
N ILE A 229 -12.07 -21.65 -2.54
CA ILE A 229 -10.76 -21.75 -3.22
C ILE A 229 -9.83 -22.69 -2.42
N GLY A 230 -10.02 -22.76 -1.09
CA GLY A 230 -9.33 -23.71 -0.22
C GLY A 230 -7.98 -23.18 0.27
N ALA A 231 -6.96 -24.04 0.26
CA ALA A 231 -5.71 -23.78 0.98
C ALA A 231 -4.63 -23.04 0.18
N ASN A 232 -4.84 -22.76 -1.11
CA ASN A 232 -3.83 -22.19 -2.02
C ASN A 232 -4.47 -21.19 -3.01
N CYS A 233 -3.67 -20.57 -3.86
CA CYS A 233 -4.05 -19.53 -4.84
C CYS A 233 -4.16 -18.12 -4.22
N LEU A 234 -4.52 -17.14 -5.06
CA LEU A 234 -4.45 -15.71 -4.77
C LEU A 234 -3.01 -15.30 -4.45
N ALA A 235 -2.80 -14.48 -3.43
CA ALA A 235 -1.49 -14.22 -2.86
C ALA A 235 -1.08 -15.39 -1.94
N ASN A 236 -0.12 -16.20 -2.37
CA ASN A 236 0.38 -17.29 -1.54
C ASN A 236 1.30 -16.72 -0.45
N SER A 237 1.10 -17.17 0.80
CA SER A 237 1.81 -16.63 1.97
C SER A 237 3.33 -16.70 1.84
N ARG A 238 3.86 -17.72 1.15
CA ARG A 238 5.30 -17.90 0.92
C ARG A 238 5.94 -16.73 0.17
N ASP A 239 5.20 -16.05 -0.70
CA ASP A 239 5.79 -15.07 -1.61
C ASP A 239 5.85 -13.67 -0.99
N PHE A 240 5.39 -13.51 0.27
CA PHE A 240 5.62 -12.33 1.09
C PHE A 240 6.98 -12.40 1.77
N LEU A 241 7.75 -11.31 1.66
CA LEU A 241 9.15 -11.23 2.06
C LEU A 241 9.37 -10.12 3.10
N THR A 242 9.92 -10.48 4.25
CA THR A 242 10.29 -9.57 5.35
C THR A 242 11.81 -9.42 5.41
N PRO A 243 12.38 -8.23 5.59
CA PRO A 243 13.82 -8.02 5.53
C PRO A 243 14.55 -8.69 6.71
N VAL A 244 15.79 -9.11 6.51
CA VAL A 244 16.69 -9.50 7.62
C VAL A 244 17.14 -8.26 8.41
N ALA A 245 17.52 -8.44 9.68
CA ALA A 245 18.00 -7.34 10.51
C ALA A 245 19.20 -6.64 9.88
N ALA A 246 19.16 -5.31 9.88
CA ALA A 246 20.23 -4.43 9.48
C ALA A 246 20.17 -3.16 10.34
N TYR A 247 21.33 -2.60 10.69
CA TYR A 247 21.41 -1.47 11.62
C TYR A 247 22.42 -0.42 11.17
N GLU A 248 22.27 0.77 11.74
CA GLU A 248 23.21 1.88 11.68
C GLU A 248 23.66 2.22 13.11
N ASP A 249 24.98 2.34 13.29
CA ASP A 249 25.55 2.95 14.50
C ASP A 249 26.22 4.25 14.12
N LYS A 250 25.41 5.32 14.03
CA LYS A 250 25.88 6.67 13.71
C LYS A 250 25.31 7.69 14.68
N ASP A 251 26.19 8.57 15.15
CA ASP A 251 25.86 9.74 15.98
C ASP A 251 25.70 11.00 15.10
N THR A 252 25.06 10.83 13.93
CA THR A 252 24.70 11.95 13.06
C THR A 252 23.39 12.56 13.54
N PRO A 253 23.33 13.89 13.79
CA PRO A 253 22.08 14.56 14.09
C PRO A 253 21.04 14.32 12.99
N THR A 254 19.86 13.83 13.37
CA THR A 254 18.79 13.46 12.44
C THR A 254 17.44 13.98 12.92
N GLU A 255 16.54 14.22 12.00
CA GLU A 255 15.14 14.57 12.29
C GLU A 255 14.29 13.30 12.30
N LEU A 256 13.45 13.14 13.32
CA LEU A 256 12.41 12.12 13.36
C LEU A 256 11.05 12.80 13.26
N TYR A 257 10.35 12.49 12.18
CA TYR A 257 8.99 12.92 11.92
C TYR A 257 8.00 11.86 12.37
N VAL A 258 6.88 12.33 12.91
CA VAL A 258 5.79 11.49 13.42
C VAL A 258 4.48 12.03 12.92
N LYS A 259 3.72 11.19 12.23
CA LYS A 259 2.32 11.49 11.95
C LYS A 259 1.47 10.94 13.09
N TRP A 260 0.71 11.80 13.77
CA TRP A 260 -0.12 11.46 14.91
C TRP A 260 -1.35 12.36 14.99
N GLY A 261 -2.53 11.77 15.17
CA GLY A 261 -3.81 12.47 15.23
C GLY A 261 -4.10 13.27 13.97
N GLY A 262 -3.68 12.76 12.80
CA GLY A 262 -3.77 13.47 11.53
C GLY A 262 -2.85 14.67 11.40
N SER A 263 -1.93 14.92 12.35
CA SER A 263 -0.94 16.01 12.30
C SER A 263 0.48 15.49 12.14
N LEU A 264 1.39 16.31 11.59
CA LEU A 264 2.82 15.99 11.51
C LEU A 264 3.61 16.73 12.60
N TYR A 265 4.49 16.02 13.26
CA TYR A 265 5.39 16.54 14.29
C TYR A 265 6.83 16.14 13.98
N VAL A 266 7.79 16.92 14.47
CA VAL A 266 9.23 16.65 14.29
C VAL A 266 9.98 16.84 15.60
N THR A 267 10.97 15.98 15.83
CA THR A 267 12.00 16.18 16.86
C THR A 267 13.38 15.90 16.30
N LYS A 268 14.44 16.33 17.01
CA LYS A 268 15.83 16.12 16.62
C LYS A 268 16.48 15.09 17.54
N LEU A 269 17.15 14.12 16.94
CA LEU A 269 17.91 13.08 17.63
C LEU A 269 19.40 13.30 17.34
N PRO A 270 20.31 13.01 18.28
CA PRO A 270 21.74 13.08 18.03
C PRO A 270 22.29 11.87 17.26
N HIS A 271 21.45 10.89 16.92
CA HIS A 271 21.86 9.59 16.37
C HIS A 271 20.75 8.97 15.51
N SER A 272 21.09 7.96 14.70
CA SER A 272 20.10 7.24 13.88
C SER A 272 19.11 6.43 14.71
N PRO A 273 17.80 6.49 14.43
CA PRO A 273 16.82 5.60 15.05
C PRO A 273 16.77 4.21 14.40
N ILE A 274 17.55 3.95 13.34
CA ILE A 274 17.64 2.65 12.66
C ILE A 274 18.79 1.85 13.28
N ASP A 275 18.64 1.49 14.56
CA ASP A 275 19.73 0.95 15.40
C ASP A 275 19.40 -0.42 16.01
N VAL A 276 18.51 -1.18 15.36
CA VAL A 276 18.10 -2.53 15.78
C VAL A 276 19.05 -3.57 15.20
N VAL A 277 19.86 -4.17 16.05
CA VAL A 277 20.88 -5.17 15.66
C VAL A 277 20.26 -6.54 15.43
N ALA A 278 19.21 -6.88 16.16
CA ALA A 278 18.48 -8.13 16.02
C ALA A 278 17.02 -7.96 16.42
N TRP A 279 16.15 -8.80 15.87
CA TRP A 279 14.74 -8.80 16.24
C TRP A 279 14.09 -10.16 16.03
N HIS A 280 13.02 -10.42 16.78
CA HIS A 280 12.13 -11.55 16.52
C HIS A 280 10.66 -11.19 16.75
N GLY A 281 9.76 -11.81 16.00
CA GLY A 281 8.32 -11.56 16.09
C GLY A 281 7.60 -11.65 14.76
N ASN A 282 6.34 -11.24 14.77
CA ASN A 282 5.44 -11.31 13.62
C ASN A 282 4.87 -9.95 13.20
N TYR A 283 5.34 -8.86 13.81
CA TYR A 283 4.95 -7.48 13.46
C TYR A 283 6.14 -6.77 12.83
N ALA A 284 6.28 -6.91 11.52
CA ALA A 284 7.44 -6.45 10.75
C ALA A 284 6.99 -6.01 9.35
N PRO A 285 7.74 -5.10 8.70
CA PRO A 285 7.45 -4.71 7.33
C PRO A 285 7.68 -5.86 6.35
N TYR A 286 6.96 -5.84 5.25
CA TYR A 286 7.05 -6.87 4.22
C TYR A 286 6.85 -6.28 2.82
N LYS A 287 7.33 -7.01 1.82
CA LYS A 287 7.04 -6.78 0.40
C LYS A 287 6.41 -8.00 -0.25
N TYR A 288 5.73 -7.78 -1.37
CA TYR A 288 5.13 -8.82 -2.18
C TYR A 288 5.20 -8.45 -3.66
N ASP A 289 5.53 -9.42 -4.51
CA ASP A 289 5.56 -9.24 -5.96
C ASP A 289 4.20 -9.64 -6.57
N LEU A 290 3.46 -8.66 -7.10
CA LEU A 290 2.14 -8.87 -7.70
C LEU A 290 2.17 -9.84 -8.89
N ARG A 291 3.33 -10.02 -9.54
CA ARG A 291 3.53 -10.95 -10.66
C ARG A 291 3.49 -12.42 -10.21
N THR A 292 3.65 -12.68 -8.91
CA THR A 292 3.54 -14.03 -8.32
C THR A 292 2.12 -14.41 -7.91
N TYR A 293 1.17 -13.49 -8.05
CA TYR A 293 -0.24 -13.74 -7.77
C TYR A 293 -0.79 -14.89 -8.62
N SER A 294 -1.54 -15.79 -7.99
CA SER A 294 -2.16 -16.93 -8.63
C SER A 294 -3.65 -16.65 -8.86
N PRO A 295 -4.03 -16.05 -10.01
CA PRO A 295 -5.40 -15.63 -10.25
C PRO A 295 -6.36 -16.82 -10.30
N VAL A 296 -7.56 -16.61 -9.75
CA VAL A 296 -8.72 -17.49 -9.91
C VAL A 296 -9.76 -16.71 -10.72
N GLY A 297 -10.53 -17.40 -11.56
CA GLY A 297 -11.52 -16.75 -12.42
C GLY A 297 -12.49 -17.77 -13.05
N ALA A 298 -13.39 -17.27 -13.90
CA ALA A 298 -14.34 -18.11 -14.60
C ALA A 298 -13.64 -18.95 -15.69
N ILE A 299 -13.73 -20.28 -15.55
CA ILE A 299 -13.29 -21.25 -16.56
C ILE A 299 -14.43 -21.75 -17.45
N GLY A 300 -15.66 -21.30 -17.20
CA GLY A 300 -16.87 -21.63 -17.94
C GLY A 300 -17.50 -20.38 -18.57
N PHE A 301 -18.40 -19.72 -17.86
CA PHE A 301 -19.11 -18.52 -18.30
C PHE A 301 -19.20 -17.50 -17.15
N ASP A 302 -19.79 -16.33 -17.45
CA ASP A 302 -19.95 -15.15 -16.59
C ASP A 302 -18.63 -14.44 -16.21
N HIS A 303 -18.78 -13.28 -15.56
CA HIS A 303 -17.69 -12.46 -15.03
C HIS A 303 -17.74 -12.51 -13.49
N PRO A 304 -16.78 -13.14 -12.80
CA PRO A 304 -16.75 -13.22 -11.34
C PRO A 304 -16.62 -11.85 -10.69
N ASP A 305 -17.16 -11.70 -9.48
CA ASP A 305 -17.00 -10.48 -8.67
C ASP A 305 -15.51 -10.17 -8.43
N PRO A 306 -15.11 -8.87 -8.45
CA PRO A 306 -13.70 -8.47 -8.40
C PRO A 306 -13.00 -8.82 -7.08
N SER A 307 -13.75 -9.13 -6.01
CA SER A 307 -13.22 -9.64 -4.74
C SER A 307 -12.43 -10.94 -4.90
N ILE A 308 -12.65 -11.69 -6.00
CA ILE A 308 -11.82 -12.86 -6.35
C ILE A 308 -10.35 -12.48 -6.61
N PHE A 309 -10.05 -11.20 -6.83
CA PHE A 309 -8.70 -10.69 -7.05
C PHE A 309 -8.08 -9.97 -5.83
N THR A 310 -8.67 -10.14 -4.64
CA THR A 310 -8.09 -9.58 -3.40
C THR A 310 -6.70 -10.16 -3.14
N VAL A 311 -5.74 -9.28 -2.85
CA VAL A 311 -4.37 -9.61 -2.42
C VAL A 311 -4.27 -9.53 -0.89
N LEU A 312 -4.71 -8.41 -0.33
CA LEU A 312 -4.74 -8.14 1.10
C LEU A 312 -6.06 -7.45 1.46
N THR A 313 -6.56 -7.73 2.67
CA THR A 313 -7.77 -7.13 3.23
C THR A 313 -7.49 -6.60 4.63
N SER A 314 -8.02 -5.43 4.95
CA SER A 314 -8.10 -4.89 6.31
C SER A 314 -9.52 -5.17 6.82
N PRO A 315 -9.70 -6.01 7.85
CA PRO A 315 -11.03 -6.35 8.34
C PRO A 315 -11.65 -5.17 9.11
N SER A 316 -12.99 -5.11 9.13
CA SER A 316 -13.74 -4.27 10.06
C SER A 316 -14.36 -5.09 11.20
N GLU A 317 -15.03 -4.43 12.13
CA GLU A 317 -15.80 -5.05 13.20
C GLU A 317 -17.01 -5.86 12.71
N THR A 318 -17.47 -5.63 11.47
CA THR A 318 -18.60 -6.34 10.86
C THR A 318 -18.08 -7.50 10.00
N PRO A 319 -18.37 -8.77 10.36
CA PRO A 319 -17.95 -9.93 9.57
C PRO A 319 -18.41 -9.85 8.12
N GLY A 320 -17.51 -10.11 7.18
CA GLY A 320 -17.78 -10.02 5.74
C GLY A 320 -17.79 -8.61 5.17
N THR A 321 -17.50 -7.58 5.97
CA THR A 321 -17.31 -6.20 5.49
C THR A 321 -15.89 -5.76 5.77
N ALA A 322 -15.09 -5.57 4.73
CA ALA A 322 -13.74 -5.05 4.87
C ALA A 322 -13.76 -3.56 5.24
N ASN A 323 -12.78 -3.13 6.04
CA ASN A 323 -12.37 -1.74 6.09
C ASN A 323 -11.78 -1.33 4.73
N ILE A 324 -10.87 -2.16 4.20
CA ILE A 324 -10.22 -1.97 2.90
C ILE A 324 -9.97 -3.33 2.25
N ASP A 325 -10.30 -3.48 0.98
CA ASP A 325 -9.74 -4.53 0.13
C ASP A 325 -8.75 -3.92 -0.85
N PHE A 326 -7.53 -4.46 -0.87
CA PHE A 326 -6.56 -4.22 -1.94
C PHE A 326 -6.69 -5.31 -2.98
N VAL A 327 -7.31 -4.94 -4.10
CA VAL A 327 -7.64 -5.81 -5.23
C VAL A 327 -6.72 -5.48 -6.39
N ILE A 328 -6.28 -6.48 -7.16
CA ILE A 328 -5.51 -6.25 -8.39
C ILE A 328 -6.25 -6.73 -9.63
N PHE A 329 -5.89 -6.23 -10.79
CA PHE A 329 -6.36 -6.73 -12.08
C PHE A 329 -5.14 -7.17 -12.90
N PRO A 330 -4.61 -8.38 -12.65
CA PRO A 330 -3.36 -8.85 -13.20
C PRO A 330 -3.56 -9.39 -14.61
N GLU A 331 -2.45 -9.77 -15.25
CA GLU A 331 -2.48 -10.63 -16.43
C GLU A 331 -3.25 -11.92 -16.13
N ARG A 332 -4.17 -12.30 -17.03
CA ARG A 332 -5.02 -13.49 -16.86
C ARG A 332 -5.58 -13.99 -18.17
N TRP A 333 -6.00 -15.24 -18.17
CA TRP A 333 -6.75 -15.82 -19.28
C TRP A 333 -8.23 -15.43 -19.19
N MET A 334 -8.77 -14.94 -20.31
CA MET A 334 -10.18 -14.68 -20.51
C MET A 334 -10.72 -15.78 -21.43
N VAL A 335 -11.49 -16.71 -20.83
CA VAL A 335 -11.99 -17.91 -21.52
C VAL A 335 -13.51 -18.05 -21.47
N ALA A 336 -14.19 -17.18 -20.71
CA ALA A 336 -15.64 -17.27 -20.52
C ALA A 336 -16.42 -17.33 -21.85
N GLU A 337 -17.25 -18.37 -22.01
CA GLU A 337 -18.07 -18.63 -23.19
C GLU A 337 -19.39 -17.87 -23.12
N ASN A 338 -19.93 -17.42 -24.26
CA ASN A 338 -21.22 -16.72 -24.36
C ASN A 338 -21.42 -15.61 -23.30
N THR A 339 -20.35 -14.88 -23.00
CA THR A 339 -20.27 -13.97 -21.85
C THR A 339 -19.78 -12.59 -22.29
N PHE A 340 -20.43 -11.54 -21.78
CA PHE A 340 -19.88 -10.19 -21.81
C PHE A 340 -18.70 -10.12 -20.84
N ARG A 341 -17.48 -10.19 -21.39
CA ARG A 341 -16.23 -10.37 -20.60
C ARG A 341 -15.73 -9.16 -19.81
N PRO A 342 -15.94 -7.90 -20.22
CA PRO A 342 -15.58 -6.75 -19.39
C PRO A 342 -16.38 -6.76 -18.07
N PRO A 343 -15.96 -5.95 -17.07
CA PRO A 343 -16.79 -5.71 -15.89
C PRO A 343 -18.21 -5.27 -16.28
N TRP A 344 -19.19 -5.72 -15.52
CA TRP A 344 -20.60 -5.42 -15.72
C TRP A 344 -20.94 -3.97 -15.27
N TYR A 345 -22.07 -3.44 -15.73
CA TYR A 345 -22.59 -2.15 -15.23
C TYR A 345 -22.98 -2.29 -13.76
N HIS A 346 -22.43 -1.43 -12.90
CA HIS A 346 -22.38 -1.67 -11.46
C HIS A 346 -22.78 -0.43 -10.65
N MET A 347 -23.42 -0.69 -9.51
CA MET A 347 -23.60 0.23 -8.39
C MET A 347 -23.26 -0.53 -7.11
N ASN A 348 -22.43 0.04 -6.25
CA ASN A 348 -21.83 -0.67 -5.12
C ASN A 348 -22.11 0.07 -3.79
N ILE A 349 -22.25 -0.67 -2.70
CA ILE A 349 -22.24 -0.08 -1.35
C ILE A 349 -20.83 0.35 -0.92
N MET A 350 -19.81 -0.23 -1.53
CA MET A 350 -18.42 0.15 -1.32
C MET A 350 -18.03 1.32 -2.22
N SER A 351 -16.92 1.97 -1.88
CA SER A 351 -16.31 3.03 -2.70
C SER A 351 -15.02 2.53 -3.33
N GLU A 352 -14.91 2.68 -4.63
CA GLU A 352 -13.87 2.07 -5.47
C GLU A 352 -12.86 3.13 -5.94
N PHE A 353 -11.68 3.18 -5.32
CA PHE A 353 -10.55 3.97 -5.82
C PHE A 353 -9.64 3.09 -6.65
N MET A 354 -9.52 3.35 -7.95
CA MET A 354 -8.66 2.59 -8.85
C MET A 354 -7.38 3.34 -9.20
N GLY A 355 -6.29 2.58 -9.38
CA GLY A 355 -5.02 3.06 -9.92
C GLY A 355 -4.47 2.12 -10.99
N LEU A 356 -3.50 2.59 -11.77
CA LEU A 356 -2.87 1.84 -12.85
C LEU A 356 -1.35 1.91 -12.74
N ILE A 357 -0.71 0.75 -12.57
CA ILE A 357 0.75 0.66 -12.41
C ILE A 357 1.43 0.75 -13.77
N TYR A 358 1.00 -0.08 -14.73
CA TYR A 358 1.45 -0.08 -16.12
C TYR A 358 0.39 -0.67 -17.04
N GLY A 359 0.53 -0.42 -18.34
CA GLY A 359 -0.35 -0.96 -19.36
C GLY A 359 -1.65 -0.19 -19.55
N VAL A 360 -2.70 -0.92 -19.92
CA VAL A 360 -4.06 -0.41 -20.17
C VAL A 360 -5.06 -1.27 -19.42
N TYR A 361 -6.05 -0.65 -18.80
CA TYR A 361 -7.12 -1.38 -18.09
C TYR A 361 -8.25 -1.75 -19.06
N ASP A 362 -8.70 -3.01 -18.99
CA ASP A 362 -9.65 -3.61 -19.93
C ASP A 362 -10.98 -2.84 -20.06
N ALA A 363 -11.48 -2.26 -18.96
CA ALA A 363 -12.74 -1.53 -18.97
C ALA A 363 -12.65 -0.08 -19.48
N LYS A 364 -11.43 0.43 -19.70
CA LYS A 364 -11.16 1.85 -20.04
C LYS A 364 -9.98 1.94 -21.03
N PRO A 365 -10.21 1.77 -22.34
CA PRO A 365 -9.14 1.78 -23.34
C PRO A 365 -8.47 3.16 -23.50
N GLN A 366 -9.14 4.24 -23.10
CA GLN A 366 -8.65 5.62 -23.18
C GLN A 366 -8.86 6.40 -21.87
N GLY A 367 -7.97 7.36 -21.61
CA GLY A 367 -8.08 8.33 -20.50
C GLY A 367 -7.73 7.81 -19.10
N PHE A 368 -7.60 6.49 -18.89
CA PHE A 368 -7.06 5.91 -17.66
C PHE A 368 -5.69 5.30 -17.92
N VAL A 369 -4.64 6.05 -17.59
CA VAL A 369 -3.24 5.75 -17.96
C VAL A 369 -2.35 5.54 -16.72
N PRO A 370 -1.18 4.90 -16.83
CA PRO A 370 -0.31 4.63 -15.69
C PRO A 370 0.02 5.87 -14.84
N GLY A 371 -0.22 5.79 -13.54
CA GLY A 371 -0.10 6.91 -12.59
C GLY A 371 -1.37 7.75 -12.42
N GLY A 372 -2.38 7.56 -13.27
CA GLY A 372 -3.71 8.14 -13.10
C GLY A 372 -4.54 7.42 -12.04
N ALA A 373 -5.72 7.95 -11.74
CA ALA A 373 -6.63 7.38 -10.75
C ALA A 373 -8.08 7.56 -11.15
N SER A 374 -9.00 6.75 -10.61
CA SER A 374 -10.43 7.03 -10.67
C SER A 374 -11.11 6.74 -9.34
N LEU A 375 -12.23 7.40 -9.10
CA LEU A 375 -13.09 7.16 -7.95
C LEU A 375 -14.53 6.93 -8.42
N HIS A 376 -15.05 5.74 -8.14
CA HIS A 376 -16.47 5.42 -8.22
C HIS A 376 -16.99 5.27 -6.78
N ASN A 377 -17.57 6.34 -6.26
CA ASN A 377 -17.97 6.42 -4.86
C ASN A 377 -19.26 5.60 -4.60
N MET A 378 -19.50 5.28 -3.33
CA MET A 378 -20.67 4.51 -2.88
C MET A 378 -21.97 4.93 -3.59
N MET A 379 -22.63 3.93 -4.17
CA MET A 379 -23.90 3.99 -4.90
C MET A 379 -23.90 4.83 -6.18
N LEU A 380 -22.74 5.25 -6.70
CA LEU A 380 -22.65 5.89 -8.00
C LEU A 380 -22.53 4.84 -9.12
N PRO A 381 -23.34 4.93 -10.20
CA PRO A 381 -23.32 3.97 -11.27
C PRO A 381 -22.01 4.07 -12.06
N HIS A 382 -21.45 2.95 -12.47
CA HIS A 382 -20.27 2.90 -13.31
C HIS A 382 -20.29 1.63 -14.19
N GLY A 383 -19.32 1.50 -15.08
CA GLY A 383 -19.23 0.37 -15.99
C GLY A 383 -18.45 0.69 -17.27
N PRO A 384 -18.45 -0.24 -18.23
CA PRO A 384 -17.77 -0.08 -19.51
C PRO A 384 -18.38 1.07 -20.33
N ASP A 385 -17.53 1.76 -21.10
CA ASP A 385 -17.99 2.77 -22.06
C ASP A 385 -18.59 2.12 -23.33
N ARG A 386 -19.02 2.97 -24.28
CA ARG A 386 -19.62 2.50 -25.55
C ARG A 386 -18.67 1.59 -26.34
N GLU A 387 -17.39 1.96 -26.46
CA GLU A 387 -16.43 1.22 -27.28
C GLU A 387 -16.19 -0.18 -26.70
N ALA A 388 -16.00 -0.25 -25.37
CA ALA A 388 -15.87 -1.52 -24.66
C ALA A 388 -17.14 -2.38 -24.79
N PHE A 389 -18.33 -1.77 -24.68
CA PHE A 389 -19.61 -2.47 -24.86
C PHE A 389 -19.75 -3.06 -26.27
N ASP A 390 -19.54 -2.24 -27.31
CA ASP A 390 -19.70 -2.64 -28.70
C ASP A 390 -18.68 -3.72 -29.08
N HIS A 391 -17.42 -3.58 -28.63
CA HIS A 391 -16.39 -4.59 -28.86
C HIS A 391 -16.74 -5.93 -28.19
N ALA A 392 -17.10 -5.91 -26.91
CA ALA A 392 -17.38 -7.14 -26.17
C ALA A 392 -18.68 -7.84 -26.56
N SER A 393 -19.68 -7.09 -27.03
CA SER A 393 -20.98 -7.66 -27.44
C SER A 393 -20.95 -8.30 -28.83
N ASN A 394 -20.03 -7.88 -29.71
CA ASN A 394 -19.98 -8.33 -31.11
C ASN A 394 -18.68 -9.09 -31.45
N GLY A 395 -17.69 -9.07 -30.56
CA GLY A 395 -16.41 -9.73 -30.76
C GLY A 395 -16.53 -11.26 -30.76
N GLU A 396 -15.70 -11.92 -31.57
CA GLU A 396 -15.56 -13.37 -31.53
C GLU A 396 -14.96 -13.81 -30.18
N LEU A 397 -15.67 -14.67 -29.44
CA LEU A 397 -15.19 -15.21 -28.18
C LEU A 397 -14.24 -16.39 -28.42
N LYS A 398 -12.96 -16.17 -28.12
CA LYS A 398 -11.89 -17.19 -28.09
C LYS A 398 -11.06 -17.04 -26.82
N PRO A 399 -10.26 -18.05 -26.42
CA PRO A 399 -9.29 -17.88 -25.34
C PRO A 399 -8.32 -16.73 -25.65
N VAL A 400 -8.30 -15.71 -24.79
CA VAL A 400 -7.41 -14.54 -24.92
C VAL A 400 -6.65 -14.38 -23.62
N LYS A 401 -5.32 -14.26 -23.68
CA LYS A 401 -4.52 -13.86 -22.53
C LYS A 401 -4.43 -12.34 -22.49
N LEU A 402 -4.94 -11.72 -21.42
CA LEU A 402 -4.68 -10.31 -21.11
C LEU A 402 -3.25 -10.20 -20.57
N THR A 403 -2.43 -9.36 -21.21
CA THR A 403 -1.00 -9.22 -20.89
C THR A 403 -0.58 -7.76 -20.84
N GLY A 404 0.54 -7.46 -20.18
CA GLY A 404 1.16 -6.14 -20.19
C GLY A 404 0.36 -5.09 -19.41
N THR A 405 -0.41 -5.50 -18.40
CA THR A 405 -1.24 -4.60 -17.59
C THR A 405 -1.25 -5.02 -16.12
N MET A 406 -1.33 -4.02 -15.24
CA MET A 406 -1.56 -4.20 -13.81
C MET A 406 -2.30 -2.98 -13.26
N ALA A 407 -3.62 -3.07 -13.19
CA ALA A 407 -4.44 -2.13 -12.43
C ALA A 407 -4.66 -2.66 -11.00
N PHE A 408 -5.11 -1.79 -10.11
CA PHE A 408 -5.51 -2.18 -8.76
C PHE A 408 -6.65 -1.30 -8.26
N MET A 409 -7.24 -1.69 -7.15
CA MET A 409 -8.28 -0.95 -6.46
C MET A 409 -8.05 -0.98 -4.95
N PHE A 410 -8.24 0.17 -4.32
CA PHE A 410 -8.54 0.28 -2.89
C PHE A 410 -10.05 0.44 -2.74
N GLU A 411 -10.73 -0.63 -2.35
CA GLU A 411 -12.17 -0.62 -2.09
C GLU A 411 -12.41 -0.48 -0.59
N THR A 412 -13.30 0.43 -0.18
CA THR A 412 -13.60 0.66 1.25
C THR A 412 -15.10 0.83 1.50
N ARG A 413 -15.58 0.38 2.66
CA ARG A 413 -16.98 0.50 3.11
C ARG A 413 -17.44 1.93 3.36
N TYR A 414 -16.52 2.90 3.37
CA TYR A 414 -16.81 4.30 3.66
C TYR A 414 -16.87 5.14 2.38
N PRO A 415 -17.71 6.19 2.33
CA PRO A 415 -17.62 7.17 1.25
C PRO A 415 -16.25 7.85 1.28
N GLN A 416 -15.61 7.96 0.13
CA GLN A 416 -14.33 8.65 0.00
C GLN A 416 -14.54 10.14 -0.28
N ARG A 417 -14.04 11.01 0.60
CA ARG A 417 -14.07 12.48 0.44
C ARG A 417 -12.85 12.94 -0.34
N VAL A 418 -13.06 13.72 -1.39
CA VAL A 418 -12.02 14.30 -2.22
C VAL A 418 -11.37 15.48 -1.47
N THR A 419 -10.05 15.55 -1.45
CA THR A 419 -9.33 16.67 -0.84
C THR A 419 -9.34 17.90 -1.74
N GLU A 420 -9.02 19.07 -1.19
CA GLU A 420 -8.85 20.30 -1.99
C GLU A 420 -7.81 20.11 -3.10
N TYR A 421 -6.69 19.43 -2.82
CA TYR A 421 -5.68 19.12 -3.82
C TYR A 421 -6.26 18.31 -5.00
N ALA A 422 -6.94 17.21 -4.73
CA ALA A 422 -7.50 16.36 -5.79
C ALA A 422 -8.58 17.10 -6.60
N ALA A 423 -9.40 17.93 -5.95
CA ALA A 423 -10.44 18.70 -6.62
C ALA A 423 -9.88 19.82 -7.52
N THR A 424 -8.74 20.42 -7.17
CA THR A 424 -8.24 21.65 -7.82
C THR A 424 -6.90 21.49 -8.55
N SER A 425 -6.33 20.29 -8.59
CA SER A 425 -5.00 20.01 -9.16
C SER A 425 -4.83 20.29 -10.66
N GLY A 426 -5.93 20.52 -11.39
CA GLY A 426 -5.94 20.56 -12.85
C GLY A 426 -5.72 19.20 -13.53
N LEU A 427 -5.65 18.11 -12.74
CA LEU A 427 -5.55 16.74 -13.23
C LEU A 427 -6.91 16.07 -13.36
N LEU A 428 -7.95 16.62 -12.72
CA LEU A 428 -9.30 16.09 -12.79
C LEU A 428 -9.83 16.28 -14.22
N GLN A 429 -10.32 15.20 -14.82
CA GLN A 429 -10.91 15.22 -16.15
C GLN A 429 -12.38 15.64 -16.06
N ASP A 430 -12.70 16.82 -16.60
CA ASP A 430 -14.04 17.42 -16.53
C ASP A 430 -15.09 16.64 -17.35
N ASP A 431 -14.66 15.86 -18.33
CA ASP A 431 -15.49 15.14 -19.30
C ASP A 431 -15.63 13.64 -19.00
N TYR A 432 -15.18 13.17 -17.82
CA TYR A 432 -15.19 11.72 -17.56
C TYR A 432 -16.58 11.10 -17.63
N ALA A 433 -17.60 11.80 -17.12
CA ALA A 433 -19.00 11.35 -17.20
C ALA A 433 -19.48 11.19 -18.66
N ASP A 434 -18.89 11.91 -19.61
CA ASP A 434 -19.29 11.87 -21.00
C ASP A 434 -18.85 10.59 -21.72
N CYS A 435 -17.96 9.78 -21.14
CA CYS A 435 -17.54 8.51 -21.73
C CYS A 435 -18.71 7.52 -21.92
N TRP A 436 -19.82 7.71 -21.20
CA TRP A 436 -21.03 6.89 -21.32
C TRP A 436 -22.11 7.50 -22.24
N ASN A 437 -21.96 8.74 -22.74
CA ASN A 437 -22.97 9.42 -23.57
C ASN A 437 -23.32 8.66 -24.85
N GLY A 438 -22.38 7.85 -25.34
CA GLY A 438 -22.56 7.05 -26.54
C GLY A 438 -23.41 5.78 -26.37
N LEU A 439 -23.86 5.44 -25.15
CA LEU A 439 -24.70 4.27 -24.91
C LEU A 439 -26.14 4.51 -25.38
N GLU A 440 -26.62 3.65 -26.29
CA GLU A 440 -27.92 3.79 -26.95
C GLU A 440 -28.91 2.72 -26.47
N LYS A 441 -30.21 3.02 -26.53
CA LYS A 441 -31.27 2.03 -26.29
C LYS A 441 -31.25 0.97 -27.40
N ARG A 442 -30.95 -0.28 -27.04
CA ARG A 442 -30.95 -1.44 -27.97
C ARG A 442 -32.12 -2.42 -27.79
N PHE A 443 -33.01 -2.15 -26.84
CA PHE A 443 -34.16 -3.02 -26.54
C PHE A 443 -35.16 -3.07 -27.70
N ASP A 444 -35.38 -4.26 -28.24
CA ASP A 444 -36.44 -4.58 -29.20
C ASP A 444 -37.31 -5.72 -28.63
N PRO A 445 -38.56 -5.45 -28.22
CA PRO A 445 -39.43 -6.48 -27.63
C PRO A 445 -39.84 -7.58 -28.63
N ASN A 446 -39.56 -7.42 -29.93
CA ASN A 446 -39.90 -8.41 -30.96
C ASN A 446 -38.72 -9.32 -31.34
N ARG A 447 -37.53 -9.08 -30.79
CA ARG A 447 -36.31 -9.83 -31.09
C ARG A 447 -35.68 -10.33 -29.78
N PRO A 448 -35.93 -11.60 -29.39
CA PRO A 448 -35.42 -12.17 -28.15
C PRO A 448 -33.90 -12.33 -28.13
#